data_AF-A0A7W0YP06-F1
#
_entry.id   AF-A0A7W0YP06-F1
#
_cell.length_a   1.000
_cell.length_b   1.000
_cell.length_c   1.000
_cell.angle_alpha   90.00
_cell.angle_beta   90.00
_cell.angle_gamma   90.00
#
_symmetry.space_group_name_H-M   'P 1'
#
loop_
_entity.id
_entity.type
_entity.pdbx_description
1 polymer ?
#
loop_
_entity_poly.entity_id
_entity_poly.type
_entity_poly.pdbx_seq_one_letter_code
_entity_poly.pdbx_strand_id
1 'polypeptide(L)' 'VLVNDADLDGNDLSAVLDADVSNGLLFLVNDTGGFTYTPNSGFVGTDSFTYHATDGFANSATVTVTLQVGP' A
#
# COMPACT_ATOMS: atom_id res chain seq x y z
N VAL A 1 -8.68 4.25 -0.37
CA VAL A 1 -7.58 4.49 -1.35
C VAL A 1 -6.55 5.48 -0.86
N LEU A 2 -5.27 5.38 -1.26
CA LEU A 2 -4.30 6.40 -0.83
C LEU A 2 -4.72 7.79 -1.31
N VAL A 3 -4.48 8.83 -0.51
CA VAL A 3 -4.82 10.22 -0.86
C VAL A 3 -4.21 10.66 -2.21
N ASN A 4 -3.16 9.99 -2.68
CA ASN A 4 -2.52 10.26 -3.97
C ASN A 4 -3.16 9.51 -5.17
N ASP A 5 -4.21 8.73 -4.96
CA ASP A 5 -4.91 8.00 -6.00
C ASP A 5 -6.19 8.75 -6.38
N ALA A 6 -6.40 8.98 -7.67
CA ALA A 6 -7.55 9.73 -8.19
C ALA A 6 -8.28 8.91 -9.25
N ASP A 7 -9.60 8.88 -9.14
CA ASP A 7 -10.48 8.39 -10.19
C ASP A 7 -11.15 9.56 -10.91
N LEU A 8 -11.14 9.52 -12.23
CA LEU A 8 -11.73 10.57 -13.07
C LEU A 8 -13.26 10.43 -13.16
N ASP A 9 -13.78 9.23 -12.93
CA ASP A 9 -15.22 8.94 -12.96
C ASP A 9 -15.90 9.21 -11.60
N GLY A 10 -15.09 9.44 -10.55
CA GLY A 10 -15.53 9.84 -9.21
C GLY A 10 -16.07 8.69 -8.36
N ASN A 11 -15.72 7.45 -8.70
CA ASN A 11 -16.04 6.27 -7.92
C ASN A 11 -15.10 6.13 -6.71
N ASP A 12 -15.60 5.43 -5.69
CA ASP A 12 -14.80 5.09 -4.51
C ASP A 12 -13.71 4.10 -4.91
N LEU A 13 -12.45 4.47 -4.65
CA LEU A 13 -11.32 3.58 -4.89
C LEU A 13 -10.98 2.75 -3.64
N SER A 14 -10.56 1.52 -3.89
CA SER A 14 -9.97 0.62 -2.90
C SER A 14 -8.56 0.22 -3.34
N ALA A 15 -7.69 -0.08 -2.38
CA ALA A 15 -6.35 -0.58 -2.66
C ALA A 15 -6.33 -2.09 -2.39
N VAL A 16 -5.67 -2.84 -3.27
CA VAL A 16 -5.51 -4.29 -3.16
C VAL A 16 -4.02 -4.59 -3.08
N LEU A 17 -3.64 -5.33 -2.04
CA LEU A 17 -2.24 -5.73 -1.82
C LEU A 17 -1.90 -6.92 -2.74
N ASP A 18 -0.88 -6.74 -3.57
CA ASP A 18 -0.41 -7.75 -4.52
C ASP A 18 0.75 -8.58 -3.95
N ALA A 19 1.69 -7.92 -3.26
CA ALA A 19 2.80 -8.55 -2.56
C ALA A 19 3.07 -7.82 -1.26
N ASP A 20 3.23 -8.58 -0.18
CA ASP A 20 3.44 -8.05 1.16
C ASP A 20 4.93 -7.75 1.45
N VAL A 21 5.17 -6.99 2.52
CA VAL A 21 6.50 -6.73 3.08
C VAL A 21 7.15 -8.00 3.62
N SER A 22 8.49 -8.04 3.62
CA SER A 22 9.23 -9.21 4.13
C SER A 22 9.78 -9.02 5.55
N ASN A 23 9.89 -7.78 6.03
CA ASN A 23 10.56 -7.45 7.29
C ASN A 23 9.67 -6.67 8.26
N GLY A 24 8.37 -6.93 8.24
CA GLY A 24 7.41 -6.36 9.17
C GLY A 24 6.01 -6.90 8.96
N LEU A 25 5.03 -6.17 9.50
CA LEU A 25 3.61 -6.38 9.26
C LEU A 25 3.04 -5.17 8.53
N LEU A 26 2.26 -5.42 7.48
CA LEU A 26 1.55 -4.39 6.74
C LEU A 26 0.04 -4.56 6.94
N PHE A 27 -0.65 -3.47 7.26
CA PHE A 27 -2.10 -3.44 7.39
C PHE A 27 -2.69 -2.38 6.46
N LEU A 28 -3.61 -2.80 5.59
CA LEU A 28 -4.40 -1.88 4.79
C LEU A 28 -5.46 -1.20 5.67
N VAL A 29 -5.46 0.13 5.67
CA VAL A 29 -6.44 0.97 6.35
C VAL A 29 -7.51 1.35 5.34
N ASN A 30 -8.64 0.64 5.38
CA ASN A 30 -9.69 0.77 4.36
C ASN A 30 -10.38 2.15 4.37
N ASP A 31 -10.61 2.73 5.54
CA ASP A 31 -11.45 3.93 5.70
C ASP A 31 -10.78 5.23 5.21
N THR A 32 -9.46 5.34 5.36
CA THR A 32 -8.69 6.50 4.89
C THR A 32 -7.88 6.20 3.65
N GLY A 33 -7.81 4.92 3.28
CA GLY A 33 -6.85 4.36 2.35
C GLY A 33 -5.42 4.71 2.67
N GLY A 34 -4.80 3.81 3.39
CA GLY A 34 -3.41 3.91 3.81
C GLY A 34 -2.86 2.51 4.03
N PHE A 35 -1.55 2.41 4.12
CA PHE A 35 -0.91 1.23 4.67
C PHE A 35 -0.20 1.61 5.97
N THR A 36 -0.46 0.86 7.03
CA THR A 36 0.32 0.95 8.27
C THR A 36 1.37 -0.14 8.25
N TYR A 37 2.64 0.24 8.32
CA TYR A 37 3.77 -0.67 8.39
C TYR A 37 4.40 -0.65 9.78
N THR A 38 4.55 -1.82 10.37
CA THR A 38 5.29 -2.03 11.62
C THR A 38 6.48 -2.94 11.33
N PRO A 39 7.73 -2.43 11.33
CA PRO A 39 8.90 -3.25 11.09
C PRO A 39 9.09 -4.30 12.19
N ASN A 40 9.72 -5.41 11.84
CA ASN A 40 10.18 -6.39 12.82
C ASN A 40 11.13 -5.73 13.83
N SER A 41 11.09 -6.17 15.08
CA SER A 41 11.94 -5.60 16.14
C SER A 41 13.42 -5.65 15.75
N GLY A 42 14.07 -4.49 15.76
CA GLY A 42 15.50 -4.34 15.40
C GLY A 42 15.80 -4.36 13.91
N PHE A 43 14.80 -4.43 13.03
CA PHE A 43 15.02 -4.32 11.59
C PHE A 43 15.47 -2.91 11.22
N VAL A 44 16.59 -2.82 10.49
CA VAL A 44 17.11 -1.61 9.86
C VAL A 44 17.50 -1.99 8.44
N GLY A 45 16.95 -1.29 7.46
CA GLY A 45 17.13 -1.64 6.05
C GLY A 45 15.97 -1.23 5.17
N THR A 46 15.98 -1.77 3.95
CA THR A 46 14.94 -1.54 2.95
C THR A 46 13.93 -2.68 2.95
N ASP A 47 12.65 -2.33 2.92
CA ASP A 47 11.53 -3.26 2.70
C ASP A 47 10.65 -2.74 1.56
N SER A 48 9.78 -3.58 1.02
CA SER A 48 8.89 -3.16 -0.06
C SER A 48 7.64 -4.01 -0.15
N PHE A 49 6.57 -3.40 -0.63
CA PHE A 49 5.34 -4.08 -0.98
C PHE A 49 4.80 -3.54 -2.32
N THR A 50 3.87 -4.25 -2.94
CA THR A 50 3.20 -3.80 -4.16
C THR A 50 1.70 -3.82 -4.01
N TYR A 51 1.02 -2.85 -4.62
CA TYR A 51 -0.45 -2.76 -4.61
C TYR A 51 -0.97 -2.18 -5.92
N HIS A 52 -2.26 -2.35 -6.18
CA HIS A 52 -2.99 -1.59 -7.19
C HIS A 52 -4.27 -1.01 -6.61
N ALA A 53 -4.79 0.04 -7.25
CA ALA A 53 -6.10 0.60 -6.94
C ALA A 53 -7.18 0.00 -7.84
N THR A 54 -8.40 -0.10 -7.34
CA THR A 54 -9.59 -0.51 -8.11
C THR A 54 -10.83 0.23 -7.64
N ASP A 55 -11.69 0.59 -8.59
CA ASP A 55 -13.05 1.12 -8.39
C ASP A 55 -14.11 0.00 -8.38
N GLY A 56 -13.69 -1.26 -8.47
CA GLY A 56 -14.57 -2.43 -8.60
C GLY A 56 -14.92 -2.82 -10.04
N PHE A 57 -14.57 -2.01 -11.04
CA PHE A 57 -14.78 -2.26 -12.46
C PHE A 57 -13.47 -2.37 -13.23
N ALA A 58 -12.51 -1.51 -12.92
CA ALA A 58 -11.18 -1.44 -13.51
C ALA A 58 -10.10 -1.49 -12.42
N ASN A 59 -8.91 -1.92 -12.84
CA ASN A 59 -7.72 -1.95 -11.99
C ASN A 59 -6.68 -0.98 -12.56
N SER A 60 -5.99 -0.26 -11.67
CA SER A 60 -4.82 0.51 -12.04
C SER A 60 -3.63 -0.40 -12.39
N ALA A 61 -2.55 0.21 -12.88
CA ALA A 61 -1.26 -0.46 -12.89
C ALA A 61 -0.80 -0.76 -11.45
N THR A 62 -0.02 -1.84 -11.30
CA THR A 62 0.64 -2.16 -10.03
C THR A 62 1.72 -1.14 -9.70
N VAL A 63 1.75 -0.70 -8.45
CA VAL A 63 2.72 0.22 -7.88
C VAL A 63 3.61 -0.51 -6.90
N THR A 64 4.91 -0.20 -6.91
CA THR A 64 5.87 -0.65 -5.89
C THR A 64 6.13 0.47 -4.89
N VAL A 65 5.94 0.16 -3.61
CA VAL A 65 6.27 1.06 -2.50
C VAL A 65 7.54 0.56 -1.83
N THR A 66 8.52 1.44 -1.69
CA THR A 66 9.79 1.16 -1.00
C THR A 66 9.82 1.88 0.35
N LEU A 67 10.17 1.14 1.40
CA LEU A 67 10.26 1.61 2.77
C LEU A 67 11.72 1.56 3.21
N GLN A 68 12.20 2.63 3.84
CA GLN A 68 13.54 2.68 4.43
C GLN A 68 13.43 2.86 5.94
N VAL A 69 13.86 1.85 6.70
CA VAL A 69 13.84 1.86 8.16
C VAL A 69 15.22 2.22 8.67
N GLY A 70 15.30 3.35 9.38
CA GLY A 70 16.51 3.82 10.05
C GLY A 70 16.67 3.26 11.46
N PRO A 71 17.89 3.36 12.04
CA PRO A 71 18.15 3.04 13.43
C PRO A 71 17.52 4.03 14.42
#